data_AF-A0A2T5C1G1-F1
#
_entry.id   AF-A0A2T5C1G1-F1
#
_cell.length_a   1.000
_cell.length_b   1.000
_cell.length_c   1.000
_cell.angle_alpha   90.00
_cell.angle_beta   90.00
_cell.angle_gamma   90.00
#
_symmetry.space_group_name_H-M   'P 1'
#
loop_
_entity.id
_entity.type
_entity.pdbx_description
1 polymer ?
#
loop_
_entity_poly.entity_id
_entity_poly.type
_entity_poly.pdbx_seq_one_letter_code
_entity_poly.pdbx_strand_id
1 'polypeptide(L)' 'MDNRKNIAQDSMADLSSDILRMTMVIWEYYPELYSFLDEMPTPKPSNENTGITENQLETYYKSLNWLLSRYILEHSISSK' A
#
# COMPACT_ATOMS: atom_id res chain seq x y z
N MET A 1 7.19 -23.53 26.15
CA MET A 1 6.77 -22.17 25.77
C MET A 1 7.01 -22.04 24.28
N ASP A 2 5.96 -22.19 23.49
CA ASP A 2 6.01 -22.24 22.04
C ASP A 2 6.37 -20.87 21.43
N ASN A 3 7.62 -20.72 21.01
CA ASN A 3 8.17 -19.51 20.41
C ASN A 3 7.84 -19.36 18.90
N ARG A 4 6.65 -19.78 18.46
CA ARG A 4 6.25 -19.76 17.03
C ARG A 4 5.44 -18.54 16.61
N LYS A 5 5.30 -17.51 17.46
CA LYS A 5 4.42 -16.36 17.17
C LYS A 5 5.09 -15.13 16.54
N ASN A 6 6.42 -15.08 16.39
CA ASN A 6 7.08 -13.83 15.96
C ASN A 6 7.27 -13.64 14.45
N ILE A 7 7.16 -14.67 13.60
CA ILE A 7 7.47 -14.51 12.17
C ILE A 7 6.36 -13.79 11.38
N ALA A 8 5.10 -13.95 11.78
CA ALA A 8 3.96 -13.36 11.06
C ALA A 8 3.69 -11.88 11.43
N GLN A 9 4.09 -11.46 12.62
CA GLN A 9 3.86 -10.08 13.09
C GLN A 9 4.88 -9.10 12.48
N ASP A 10 6.12 -9.56 12.26
CA ASP A 10 7.19 -8.77 11.66
C ASP A 10 6.88 -8.46 10.17
N SER A 11 6.40 -9.43 9.40
CA SER A 11 6.03 -9.23 7.98
C SER A 11 4.93 -8.18 7.77
N MET A 12 3.92 -8.15 8.65
CA MET A 12 2.85 -7.14 8.57
C MET A 12 3.34 -5.75 8.96
N ALA A 13 4.25 -5.65 9.93
CA ALA A 13 4.84 -4.39 10.35
C ALA A 13 5.78 -3.82 9.27
N ASP A 14 6.57 -4.68 8.62
CA ASP A 14 7.44 -4.34 7.50
C ASP A 14 6.60 -3.84 6.31
N LEU A 15 5.57 -4.59 5.93
CA LEU A 15 4.66 -4.22 4.85
C LEU A 15 3.93 -2.90 5.12
N SER A 16 3.48 -2.69 6.36
CA SER A 16 2.85 -1.42 6.77
C SER A 16 3.83 -0.24 6.67
N SER A 17 5.09 -0.46 7.02
CA SER A 17 6.15 0.55 6.92
C SER A 17 6.45 0.89 5.46
N ASP A 18 6.44 -0.10 4.57
CA ASP A 18 6.65 0.11 3.14
C ASP A 18 5.46 0.80 2.47
N ILE A 19 4.24 0.47 2.85
CA ILE A 19 3.03 1.21 2.45
C ILE A 19 3.14 2.68 2.88
N LEU A 20 3.53 2.94 4.13
CA LEU A 20 3.68 4.30 4.63
C LEU A 20 4.75 5.07 3.84
N ARG A 21 5.90 4.46 3.58
CA ARG A 21 6.97 5.07 2.80
C ARG A 21 6.51 5.39 1.38
N MET A 22 5.80 4.47 0.74
CA MET A 22 5.36 4.63 -0.64
C MET A 22 4.26 5.70 -0.76
N THR A 23 3.35 5.76 0.20
CA THR A 23 2.33 6.83 0.27
C THR A 23 2.97 8.20 0.52
N MET A 24 4.02 8.30 1.35
CA MET A 24 4.81 9.54 1.51
C MET A 24 5.49 9.96 0.20
N VAL A 25 6.10 9.03 -0.53
CA VAL A 25 6.72 9.33 -1.84
C VAL A 25 5.67 9.81 -2.84
N ILE A 26 4.51 9.16 -2.90
CA ILE A 26 3.40 9.60 -3.75
C ILE A 26 2.95 11.00 -3.35
N TRP A 27 2.86 11.30 -2.05
CA TRP A 27 2.44 12.62 -1.57
C TRP A 27 3.43 13.73 -1.94
N GLU A 28 4.72 13.46 -1.80
CA GLU A 28 5.77 14.46 -1.99
C GLU A 28 6.10 14.70 -3.47
N TYR A 29 6.14 13.63 -4.28
CA TYR A 29 6.66 13.69 -5.66
C TYR A 29 5.58 13.52 -6.73
N TYR A 30 4.43 12.93 -6.38
CA TYR A 30 3.36 12.60 -7.33
C TYR A 30 1.98 13.00 -6.78
N PRO A 31 1.78 14.26 -6.34
CA PRO A 31 0.54 14.69 -5.70
C PRO A 31 -0.70 14.52 -6.61
N GLU A 32 -0.53 14.47 -7.92
CA GLU A 32 -1.58 14.12 -8.88
C GLU A 32 -2.11 12.69 -8.73
N LEU A 33 -1.32 11.77 -8.17
CA LEU A 33 -1.76 10.40 -7.91
C LEU A 33 -2.67 10.31 -6.67
N TYR A 34 -2.69 11.33 -5.82
CA TYR A 34 -3.50 11.33 -4.59
C TYR A 34 -5.01 11.27 -4.86
N SER A 35 -5.49 11.89 -5.94
CA SER A 35 -6.91 11.81 -6.31
C SER A 35 -7.33 10.36 -6.61
N PHE A 36 -6.43 9.54 -7.13
CA PHE A 36 -6.69 8.12 -7.39
C PHE A 36 -6.64 7.26 -6.13
N LEU A 37 -5.93 7.72 -5.08
CA LEU A 37 -5.90 7.03 -3.79
C LEU A 37 -7.19 7.23 -2.99
N ASP A 38 -7.81 8.40 -3.11
CA ASP A 38 -9.08 8.71 -2.43
C ASP A 38 -10.27 7.95 -3.05
N GLU A 39 -10.15 7.58 -4.33
CA GLU A 39 -11.10 6.72 -5.04
C GLU A 39 -10.93 5.21 -4.75
N MET A 40 -9.82 4.80 -4.12
CA MET A 40 -9.63 3.40 -3.75
C MET A 40 -10.55 3.04 -2.58
N PRO A 41 -11.23 1.88 -2.62
CA PRO A 41 -12.03 1.43 -1.50
C PRO A 41 -11.10 1.19 -0.31
N THR A 42 -11.12 2.10 0.65
CA THR A 42 -10.49 1.87 1.95
C THR A 42 -11.14 0.62 2.54
N PRO A 43 -10.35 -0.29 3.16
CA PRO A 43 -10.91 -1.44 3.84
C PRO A 43 -11.86 -0.91 4.93
N LYS A 44 -13.15 -0.86 4.62
CA LYS A 44 -14.16 -0.44 5.57
C LYS A 44 -14.11 -1.51 6.65
N PRO A 45 -13.84 -1.16 7.92
CA PRO A 45 -13.88 -2.15 8.98
C PRO A 45 -15.31 -2.66 9.00
N SER A 46 -15.52 -3.88 8.51
CA SER A 46 -16.74 -4.62 8.77
C SER A 46 -16.89 -4.63 10.29
N ASN A 47 -18.07 -4.24 10.75
CA ASN A 47 -18.55 -4.25 12.13
C ASN A 47 -18.38 -5.59 12.88
N GLU A 48 -17.70 -6.57 12.28
CA GLU A 48 -17.37 -7.88 12.79
C GLU A 48 -15.85 -8.01 12.98
N ASN A 49 -15.25 -7.31 13.96
CA ASN A 49 -13.92 -7.62 14.55
C ASN A 49 -12.86 -8.25 13.62
N THR A 50 -12.76 -7.80 12.38
CA THR A 50 -11.81 -8.33 11.40
C THR A 50 -10.80 -7.22 11.24
N GLY A 51 -9.77 -7.26 12.10
CA GLY A 51 -8.60 -6.40 11.95
C GLY A 51 -8.07 -6.49 10.52
N ILE A 52 -7.36 -5.45 10.08
CA ILE A 52 -6.74 -5.44 8.75
C ILE A 52 -5.90 -6.71 8.61
N THR A 53 -6.26 -7.54 7.64
CA THR A 53 -5.56 -8.80 7.37
C THR A 53 -4.29 -8.52 6.55
N GLU A 54 -3.27 -9.35 6.70
CA GLU A 54 -2.04 -9.28 5.90
C GLU A 54 -2.35 -9.23 4.39
N ASN A 55 -3.32 -10.00 3.92
CA ASN A 55 -3.74 -10.02 2.52
C ASN A 55 -4.35 -8.68 2.06
N GLN A 56 -5.06 -7.96 2.93
CA GLN A 56 -5.58 -6.63 2.62
C GLN A 56 -4.45 -5.60 2.50
N LEU A 57 -3.45 -5.65 3.39
CA LEU A 57 -2.26 -4.81 3.29
C LEU A 57 -1.47 -5.14 2.02
N GLU A 58 -1.28 -6.42 1.70
CA GLU A 58 -0.50 -6.83 0.55
C GLU A 58 -1.19 -6.41 -0.76
N THR A 59 -2.51 -6.55 -0.81
CA THR A 59 -3.31 -6.08 -1.94
C THR A 59 -3.17 -4.57 -2.11
N TYR A 60 -3.28 -3.81 -1.01
CA TYR A 60 -3.13 -2.36 -1.04
C TYR A 60 -1.72 -1.93 -1.51
N TYR A 61 -0.67 -2.56 -0.98
CA TYR A 61 0.71 -2.31 -1.40
C TYR A 61 0.91 -2.58 -2.90
N LYS A 62 0.40 -3.71 -3.41
CA LYS A 62 0.48 -4.05 -4.84
C LYS A 62 -0.24 -3.02 -5.71
N SER A 63 -1.42 -2.55 -5.29
CA SER A 63 -2.17 -1.51 -6.00
C SER A 63 -1.39 -0.19 -6.05
N LEU A 64 -0.83 0.26 -4.93
CA LEU A 64 0.00 1.46 -4.87
C LEU A 64 1.23 1.33 -5.77
N ASN A 65 1.91 0.19 -5.74
CA ASN A 65 3.11 -0.05 -6.54
C ASN A 65 2.77 -0.07 -8.04
N TRP A 66 1.66 -0.69 -8.43
CA TRP A 66 1.17 -0.69 -9.80
C TRP A 66 0.83 0.73 -10.28
N LEU A 67 0.13 1.52 -9.47
CA LEU A 67 -0.22 2.90 -9.78
C LEU A 67 1.03 3.75 -10.05
N LEU A 68 1.99 3.71 -9.13
CA LEU A 68 3.23 4.47 -9.23
C LEU A 68 4.08 4.01 -10.42
N SER A 69 4.23 2.70 -10.61
CA SER A 69 5.01 2.13 -11.73
C SER A 69 4.40 2.50 -13.08
N ARG A 70 3.08 2.45 -13.21
CA ARG A 70 2.38 2.84 -14.43
C ARG A 70 2.57 4.31 -14.73
N TYR A 71 2.44 5.17 -13.72
CA TYR A 71 2.64 6.61 -13.87
C TYR A 71 4.06 6.93 -14.35
N ILE A 72 5.08 6.37 -13.69
CA ILE A 72 6.49 6.54 -14.09
C ILE A 72 6.71 6.05 -15.52
N LEU A 73 6.13 4.92 -15.90
CA LEU A 73 6.24 4.39 -17.25
C LEU A 73 5.60 5.32 -18.29
N GLU A 74 4.36 5.76 -18.05
CA GLU A 74 3.64 6.65 -18.98
C GLU A 74 4.34 8.01 -19.11
N HIS A 75 4.81 8.60 -18.00
CA HIS A 75 5.51 9.88 -18.01
C HIS A 75 6.93 9.81 -18.56
N SER A 76 7.64 8.69 -18.37
CA SER A 76 8.95 8.48 -19.00
C SER A 76 8.85 8.26 -20.52
N ILE A 77 7.79 7.60 -20.99
CA ILE A 77 7.53 7.40 -22.43
C ILE A 77 7.06 8.69 -23.09
N SER A 78 6.28 9.53 -22.40
CA SER A 78 5.74 10.77 -22.94
C SER A 78 6.74 11.94 -23.03
N SER A 79 7.98 11.77 -22.55
CA SER A 79 9.02 12.80 -22.61
C SER A 79 9.94 12.71 -23.86
N LYS A 80 9.50 12.05 -24.94
CA LYS A 80 10.31 11.84 -26.15
C LYS A 80 9.73 12.49 -27.38
#